data_AF-A0A2A4KW00-F1
#
_entry.id   AF-A0A2A4KW00-F1
#
_cell.length_a   1.000
_cell.length_b   1.000
_cell.length_c   1.000
_cell.angle_alpha   90.00
_cell.angle_beta   90.00
_cell.angle_gamma   90.00
#
_symmetry.space_group_name_H-M   'P 1'
#
loop_
_entity.id
_entity.type
_entity.pdbx_description
1 polymer ?
#
loop_
_entity_poly.entity_id
_entity_poly.type
_entity_poly.pdbx_seq_one_letter_code
_entity_poly.pdbx_strand_id
1 'polypeptide(L)'
;MIFLGAMHLIVMGVQNVEYVDEWFTGALWGLPRDEFIHPRDANGAFWVSLGSFAAPMMLLGALVSDLARRSIAPPASIGWGLAVWCVVAAAVLEPTPLLLGLIPAVLLIRGARAARSA
;
A
#
# COMPACT_ATOMS: atom_id res chain seq x y z
N MET A 1 -0.22 -7.42 5.22
CA MET A 1 -0.15 -5.96 4.94
C MET A 1 1.05 -5.29 5.59
N ILE A 2 1.22 -5.39 6.92
CA ILE A 2 2.35 -4.76 7.63
C ILE A 2 3.70 -5.10 6.99
N PHE A 3 3.99 -6.39 6.80
CA PHE A 3 5.25 -6.85 6.20
C PHE A 3 5.48 -6.31 4.78
N LEU A 4 4.46 -6.35 3.91
CA LEU A 4 4.54 -5.83 2.55
C LEU A 4 4.83 -4.32 2.52
N GLY A 5 4.13 -3.54 3.37
CA GLY A 5 4.38 -2.10 3.47
C GLY A 5 5.76 -1.78 4.02
N ALA A 6 6.22 -2.50 5.05
CA ALA A 6 7.56 -2.32 5.61
C ALA A 6 8.65 -2.63 4.57
N MET A 7 8.53 -3.75 3.86
CA MET A 7 9.45 -4.09 2.77
C MET A 7 9.43 -3.07 1.64
N HIS A 8 8.26 -2.59 1.22
CA HIS A 8 8.16 -1.56 0.20
C HIS A 8 8.88 -0.27 0.62
N LEU A 9 8.63 0.23 1.84
CA LEU A 9 9.31 1.43 2.36
C LEU A 9 10.82 1.25 2.46
N ILE A 10 11.28 0.10 2.96
CA ILE A 10 12.72 -0.15 3.12
C ILE A 10 13.39 -0.23 1.75
N VAL A 11 12.85 -1.04 0.83
CA VAL A 11 13.47 -1.24 -0.49
C VAL A 11 13.45 0.07 -1.29
N MET A 12 12.29 0.72 -1.40
CA MET A 12 12.17 1.97 -2.17
C MET A 12 12.92 3.12 -1.50
N GLY A 13 12.93 3.19 -0.17
CA GLY A 13 13.69 4.19 0.58
C GLY A 13 15.20 4.06 0.38
N VAL A 14 15.75 2.83 0.44
CA VAL A 14 17.17 2.59 0.18
C VAL A 14 17.55 2.95 -1.26
N GLN A 15 16.68 2.64 -2.23
CA GLN A 15 16.92 2.97 -3.64
C GLN A 15 16.85 4.48 -3.95
N ASN A 16 16.25 5.27 -3.07
CA ASN A 16 16.02 6.71 -3.27
C ASN A 16 16.61 7.57 -2.13
N VAL A 17 17.61 7.04 -1.42
CA VAL A 17 18.17 7.68 -0.23
C VAL A 17 18.80 9.06 -0.52
N GLU A 18 19.26 9.27 -1.76
CA GLU A 18 19.87 10.52 -2.20
C GLU A 18 18.91 11.73 -2.18
N TYR A 19 17.60 11.49 -2.24
CA TYR A 19 16.57 12.54 -2.26
C TYR A 19 15.96 12.83 -0.88
N VAL A 20 16.41 12.16 0.18
CA VAL A 20 15.80 12.24 1.52
C VAL A 20 15.81 13.66 2.06
N ASP A 21 16.90 14.41 1.87
CA ASP A 21 17.01 15.79 2.38
C ASP A 21 15.97 16.73 1.75
N GLU A 22 15.69 16.56 0.45
CA GLU A 22 14.70 17.37 -0.28
C GLU A 22 13.28 17.18 0.25
N TRP A 23 12.95 15.98 0.76
CA TRP A 23 11.64 15.69 1.34
C TRP A 23 11.37 16.45 2.65
N PHE A 24 12.43 16.88 3.35
CA PHE A 24 12.32 17.55 4.65
C PHE A 24 12.68 19.04 4.62
N THR A 25 13.22 19.54 3.51
CA THR A 25 13.60 20.96 3.35
C THR A 25 12.53 21.83 2.71
N GLY A 26 11.40 21.24 2.28
CA GLY A 26 10.33 21.95 1.57
C GLY A 26 10.57 22.09 0.07
N ALA A 27 11.57 21.41 -0.50
CA ALA A 27 11.90 21.47 -1.92
C ALA A 27 10.74 21.01 -2.84
N LEU A 28 9.81 20.20 -2.32
CA LEU A 28 8.63 19.71 -3.04
C LEU A 28 7.44 20.69 -2.98
N TRP A 29 7.58 21.87 -2.39
CA TRP A 29 6.50 22.85 -2.29
C TRP A 29 6.40 23.71 -3.55
N GLY A 30 5.17 23.94 -4.02
CA GLY A 30 4.93 24.83 -5.15
C GLY A 30 5.46 24.31 -6.50
N LEU A 31 5.68 23.01 -6.63
CA LEU A 31 6.13 22.40 -7.88
C LEU A 31 5.17 22.75 -9.04
N PRO A 32 5.71 22.92 -10.27
CA PRO A 32 4.89 23.20 -11.44
C PRO A 32 3.93 22.05 -11.73
N ARG A 33 2.82 22.34 -12.43
CA ARG A 33 1.79 21.34 -12.77
C ARG A 33 2.34 20.08 -13.46
N ASP A 34 3.38 20.26 -14.27
CA ASP A 34 4.10 19.18 -14.96
C ASP A 34 4.58 18.09 -13.99
N GLU A 35 5.14 18.46 -12.84
CA GLU A 35 5.64 17.52 -11.82
C GLU A 35 4.53 16.67 -11.18
N PHE A 36 3.26 17.07 -11.29
CA PHE A 36 2.14 16.23 -10.84
C PHE A 36 1.74 15.17 -11.86
N ILE A 37 2.05 15.40 -13.14
CA ILE A 37 1.70 14.50 -14.24
C ILE A 37 2.89 13.58 -14.56
N HIS A 38 4.11 14.14 -14.53
CA HIS A 38 5.37 13.44 -14.74
C HIS A 38 6.31 13.74 -13.56
N PRO A 39 6.09 13.11 -12.39
CA PRO A 39 6.99 13.27 -11.25
C PRO A 39 8.42 12.86 -11.61
N ARG A 40 9.39 13.74 -11.36
CA ARG A 40 10.81 13.46 -11.57
C ARG A 40 11.59 13.58 -10.28
N ASP A 41 12.83 13.08 -10.29
CA ASP A 41 13.82 13.24 -9.23
C ASP A 41 13.23 13.05 -7.82
N ALA A 42 13.42 14.01 -6.91
CA ALA A 42 12.95 13.92 -5.53
C ALA A 42 11.43 13.75 -5.39
N ASN A 43 10.63 14.33 -6.30
CA ASN A 43 9.17 14.22 -6.28
C ASN A 43 8.70 12.83 -6.72
N GLY A 44 9.26 12.28 -7.80
CA GLY A 44 8.99 10.90 -8.21
C GLY A 44 9.45 9.88 -7.16
N ALA A 45 10.66 10.08 -6.64
CA ALA A 45 11.24 9.30 -5.57
C ALA A 45 10.38 9.31 -4.29
N PHE A 46 9.81 10.46 -3.94
CA PHE A 46 8.88 10.59 -2.81
C PHE A 46 7.64 9.71 -3.00
N TRP A 47 6.95 9.82 -4.15
CA TRP A 47 5.70 9.09 -4.38
C TRP A 47 5.86 7.58 -4.50
N VAL A 48 7.00 7.10 -5.02
CA VAL A 48 7.29 5.67 -5.07
C VAL A 48 7.76 5.10 -3.71
N SER A 49 8.17 5.95 -2.77
CA SER A 49 8.69 5.53 -1.46
C SER A 49 7.83 6.04 -0.29
N LEU A 50 8.20 7.16 0.33
CA LEU A 50 7.60 7.68 1.56
C LEU A 50 6.14 8.13 1.36
N GLY A 51 5.84 8.75 0.22
CA GLY A 51 4.50 9.18 -0.20
C GLY A 51 3.63 8.05 -0.75
N SER A 52 4.15 6.82 -0.84
CA SER A 52 3.39 5.66 -1.29
C SER A 52 2.27 5.26 -0.31
N PHE A 53 1.45 4.30 -0.70
CA PHE A 53 0.43 3.71 0.18
C PHE A 53 0.97 2.69 1.20
N ALA A 54 2.29 2.53 1.33
CA ALA A 54 2.86 1.54 2.24
C ALA A 54 2.53 1.80 3.72
N ALA A 55 2.73 3.03 4.22
CA ALA A 55 2.38 3.37 5.60
C ALA A 55 0.87 3.23 5.88
N PRO A 56 -0.05 3.77 5.04
CA PRO A 56 -1.48 3.50 5.17
C PRO A 56 -1.83 2.00 5.19
N MET A 57 -1.21 1.18 4.34
CA MET A 57 -1.43 -0.27 4.34
C MET A 57 -0.91 -0.95 5.61
N MET A 58 0.20 -0.49 6.18
CA MET A 58 0.68 -1.00 7.46
C MET A 58 -0.32 -0.71 8.58
N LEU A 59 -0.84 0.52 8.65
CA LEU A 59 -1.87 0.91 9.61
C LEU A 59 -3.14 0.09 9.45
N LEU A 60 -3.62 -0.11 8.22
CA LEU A 60 -4.76 -0.96 7.93
C LEU A 60 -4.50 -2.42 8.36
N GLY A 61 -3.29 -2.92 8.11
CA GLY A 61 -2.86 -4.23 8.59
C GLY A 61 -2.92 -4.35 10.11
N ALA A 62 -2.42 -3.35 10.83
CA ALA A 62 -2.46 -3.30 12.29
C ALA A 62 -3.91 -3.23 12.80
N LEU A 63 -4.76 -2.43 12.16
CA LEU A 63 -6.19 -2.36 12.47
C LEU A 63 -6.88 -3.71 12.29
N VAL A 64 -6.67 -4.38 11.15
CA VAL A 64 -7.24 -5.72 10.89
C VAL A 64 -6.75 -6.73 11.94
N SER A 65 -5.48 -6.67 12.33
CA SER A 65 -4.95 -7.52 13.39
C SER A 65 -5.58 -7.21 14.76
N ASP A 66 -5.87 -5.94 15.07
CA ASP A 66 -6.57 -5.56 16.29
C ASP A 66 -8.02 -6.05 16.31
N LEU A 67 -8.74 -5.89 15.20
CA LEU A 67 -10.10 -6.40 15.05
C LEU A 67 -10.14 -7.92 15.21
N ALA A 68 -9.17 -8.64 14.63
CA ALA A 68 -9.06 -10.08 14.78
C ALA A 68 -8.85 -10.52 16.25
N ARG A 69 -8.04 -9.79 17.03
CA ARG A 69 -7.86 -10.06 18.48
C ARG A 69 -9.14 -9.84 19.28
N ARG A 70 -10.05 -8.98 18.80
CA ARG A 70 -11.36 -8.71 19.40
C ARG A 70 -12.47 -9.62 18.83
N SER A 71 -12.13 -10.61 17.99
CA SER A 71 -13.07 -11.46 17.28
C SER A 71 -14.08 -10.70 16.39
N ILE A 72 -13.68 -9.51 15.90
CA ILE A 72 -14.47 -8.71 14.98
C ILE A 72 -13.97 -8.96 13.56
N ALA A 73 -14.81 -9.57 12.72
CA ALA A 73 -14.47 -9.80 11.32
C ALA A 73 -14.82 -8.59 10.44
N PRO A 74 -13.88 -8.05 9.64
CA PRO A 74 -14.20 -7.05 8.63
C PRO A 74 -15.19 -7.61 7.58
N PRO A 75 -16.00 -6.76 6.93
CA PRO A 75 -16.89 -7.20 5.85
C PRO A 75 -16.12 -7.86 4.69
N ALA A 76 -16.69 -8.92 4.12
CA ALA A 76 -16.09 -9.64 2.98
C ALA A 76 -15.92 -8.75 1.73
N SER A 77 -16.73 -7.69 1.60
CA SER A 77 -16.65 -6.70 0.53
C SER A 77 -15.28 -6.02 0.47
N ILE A 78 -14.63 -5.80 1.62
CA ILE A 78 -13.28 -5.20 1.67
C ILE A 78 -12.25 -6.14 1.02
N GLY A 79 -12.32 -7.43 1.33
CA GLY A 79 -11.45 -8.43 0.72
C GLY A 79 -11.68 -8.58 -0.79
N TRP A 80 -12.93 -8.57 -1.24
CA TRP A 80 -13.23 -8.60 -2.67
C TRP A 80 -12.78 -7.34 -3.42
N GLY A 81 -13.00 -6.16 -2.84
CA GLY A 81 -12.55 -4.90 -3.42
C GLY A 81 -11.03 -4.88 -3.61
N LEU A 82 -10.29 -5.33 -2.59
CA LEU A 82 -8.83 -5.48 -2.68
C LEU A 82 -8.41 -6.50 -3.75
N ALA A 83 -9.07 -7.66 -3.82
CA ALA A 83 -8.75 -8.68 -4.82
C ALA A 83 -8.95 -8.15 -6.25
N VAL A 84 -10.09 -7.50 -6.52
CA VAL A 84 -10.39 -6.89 -7.82
C VAL A 84 -9.34 -5.84 -8.16
N TRP A 85 -9.00 -4.96 -7.23
CA TRP A 85 -7.98 -3.94 -7.45
C TRP A 85 -6.61 -4.54 -7.80
N CYS A 86 -6.16 -5.55 -7.06
CA CYS A 86 -4.90 -6.24 -7.32
C CYS A 86 -4.88 -6.89 -8.71
N VAL A 87 -5.97 -7.54 -9.12
CA VAL A 87 -6.08 -8.16 -10.46
C VAL A 87 -6.08 -7.10 -11.56
N VAL A 88 -6.87 -6.05 -11.42
CA VAL A 88 -6.93 -4.95 -12.41
C VAL A 88 -5.56 -4.29 -12.55
N ALA A 89 -4.92 -3.96 -11.44
CA ALA A 89 -3.62 -3.31 -11.47
C ALA A 89 -2.52 -4.22 -12.03
N ALA A 90 -2.57 -5.53 -11.75
CA ALA A 90 -1.66 -6.50 -12.36
C ALA A 90 -1.88 -6.64 -13.87
N ALA A 91 -3.12 -6.63 -14.34
CA ALA A 91 -3.40 -6.70 -15.78
C ALA A 91 -2.89 -5.46 -16.55
N VAL A 92 -2.77 -4.30 -15.89
CA VAL A 92 -2.30 -3.05 -16.51
C VAL A 92 -0.77 -2.94 -16.49
N LEU A 93 -0.11 -3.46 -15.45
CA LEU A 93 1.32 -3.26 -15.22
C LEU A 93 2.00 -4.57 -14.80
N GLU A 94 2.76 -5.17 -15.71
CA GLU A 94 3.62 -6.33 -15.42
C GLU A 94 5.09 -6.05 -15.81
N PRO A 95 6.07 -6.58 -15.06
CA PRO A 95 5.92 -7.38 -13.84
C PRO A 95 5.56 -6.52 -12.62
N THR A 96 4.71 -7.04 -11.72
CA THR A 96 4.30 -6.31 -10.51
C THR A 96 4.15 -7.19 -9.27
N PRO A 97 4.53 -6.69 -8.08
CA PRO A 97 4.25 -7.36 -6.81
C PRO A 97 2.79 -7.22 -6.37
N LEU A 98 1.92 -6.51 -7.11
CA LEU A 98 0.52 -6.28 -6.74
C LEU A 98 -0.29 -7.57 -6.52
N LEU A 99 0.08 -8.66 -7.19
CA LEU A 99 -0.55 -9.97 -6.97
C LEU A 99 -0.33 -10.52 -5.55
N LEU A 100 0.72 -10.10 -4.84
CA LEU A 100 0.92 -10.45 -3.43
C LEU A 100 -0.20 -9.89 -2.53
N GLY A 101 -0.90 -8.84 -2.97
CA GLY A 101 -2.08 -8.30 -2.31
C GLY A 101 -3.28 -9.24 -2.32
N LEU A 102 -3.29 -10.28 -3.17
CA LEU A 102 -4.33 -11.32 -3.15
C LEU A 102 -4.29 -12.17 -1.88
N ILE A 103 -3.11 -12.33 -1.25
CA ILE A 103 -2.98 -13.09 0.00
C ILE A 103 -3.86 -12.48 1.10
N PRO A 104 -3.68 -11.20 1.49
CA PRO A 104 -4.54 -10.58 2.50
C PRO A 104 -6.00 -10.44 2.03
N ALA A 105 -6.27 -10.27 0.74
CA ALA A 105 -7.64 -10.24 0.22
C ALA A 105 -8.39 -11.56 0.50
N VAL A 106 -7.76 -12.71 0.20
CA VAL A 106 -8.31 -14.05 0.47
C VAL A 106 -8.50 -14.27 1.98
N LEU A 107 -7.54 -13.85 2.81
CA LEU A 107 -7.66 -13.96 4.26
C LEU A 107 -8.87 -13.19 4.81
N LEU A 108 -9.10 -11.96 4.33
CA LEU A 108 -10.25 -11.15 4.72
C LEU A 108 -11.57 -11.81 4.30
N ILE A 109 -11.66 -12.33 3.07
CA ILE A 109 -12.86 -13.03 2.58
C ILE A 109 -13.16 -14.27 3.43
N ARG A 110 -12.12 -15.07 3.72
CA ARG A 110 -12.25 -16.29 4.53
C ARG A 110 -12.65 -15.96 5.97
N GLY A 111 -12.01 -14.98 6.60
CA GLY A 111 -12.33 -14.55 7.96
C GLY A 111 -13.79 -14.08 8.08
N ALA A 112 -14.26 -13.27 7.13
CA ALA A 112 -15.64 -12.81 7.10
C ALA A 112 -16.66 -13.94 6.89
N ARG A 113 -16.31 -14.96 6.10
CA ARG A 113 -17.17 -16.14 5.88
C ARG A 113 -17.26 -16.99 7.14
N ALA A 114 -16.13 -17.27 7.77
CA ALA A 114 -16.08 -18.06 9.00
C ALA A 114 -16.91 -17.41 10.12
N ALA A 115 -16.83 -16.09 10.28
CA ALA A 115 -17.60 -15.36 11.29
C ALA A 115 -19.12 -15.35 11.05
N ARG A 116 -19.60 -15.62 9.83
CA ARG A 116 -21.03 -15.78 9.54
C ARG A 116 -21.55 -17.20 9.78
N SER A 117 -20.65 -18.17 9.86
CA SER A 117 -20.98 -19.59 10.07
C SER A 117 -20.86 -20.02 11.52
N ALA A 118 -20.36 -19.15 12.40
CA ALA A 118 -20.28 -19.31 13.85
C ALA A 118 -21.47 -18.62 14.53
#